data_AF-A0A3Q9RJX8-F1
#
_entry.id   AF-A0A3Q9RJX8-F1
#
_cell.length_a   1.000
_cell.length_b   1.000
_cell.length_c   1.000
_cell.angle_alpha   90.00
_cell.angle_beta   90.00
_cell.angle_gamma   90.00
#
_symmetry.space_group_name_H-M   'P 1'
#
loop_
_entity.id
_entity.type
_entity.pdbx_description
1 polymer ?
#
loop_
_entity_poly.entity_id
_entity_poly.type
_entity_poly.pdbx_seq_one_letter_code
_entity_poly.pdbx_strand_id
1 'polypeptide(L)'
;MGKEKELLEYLKRIRHIEKKQLDVLVNILNQLSSTPDAEQIRELRQQLNQLQNQFIQSQREVAQLESQTAQLESRTNGLESQTAQLESRTNGLESQTAQLESRTNGLESQTAQLESRTNGLESQTAQLESRTNGLESQTAQLESRTNGLESQTAQLESRTNGLESQTAQLESRTNGLESQTAQLESRTNGLESQTAQLESRTNGLESQTAQLESRTNGLESQTAQLESRTNGLESQTAQLESRTNGLESQTAQLQWRTNGLESQTAQLESRTNGLESQTAQLQWRTNGLESQTVQLESRTNELESQTAQLESRTNELQTQVNQLQEQLQTGIIPNPAMQSYFENGMGSTVTVSTQGGTFTGVVILVGPDAVQIREATGNIVIIPFTQITAVQYRTKSNLRGGSNSDISRNAC
;
A
#
# COMPACT_ATOMS: atom_id res chain seq x y z
N MET A 1 69.67 -18.72 181.33
CA MET A 1 70.86 -18.27 182.10
C MET A 1 70.53 -17.58 183.43
N GLY A 2 69.58 -16.63 183.54
CA GLY A 2 69.28 -15.98 184.83
C GLY A 2 68.72 -16.90 185.92
N LYS A 3 67.75 -17.76 185.57
CA LYS A 3 67.07 -18.66 186.51
C LYS A 3 67.91 -19.84 187.00
N GLU A 4 68.90 -20.26 186.21
CA GLU A 4 69.83 -21.35 186.54
C GLU A 4 70.85 -20.92 187.62
N LYS A 5 71.26 -19.63 187.58
CA LYS A 5 72.03 -19.01 188.67
C LYS A 5 71.21 -18.90 189.95
N GLU A 6 69.94 -18.50 189.86
CA GLU A 6 69.04 -18.44 191.04
C GLU A 6 68.82 -19.82 191.67
N LEU A 7 68.66 -20.88 190.86
CA LEU A 7 68.52 -22.26 191.35
C LEU A 7 69.80 -22.73 192.07
N LEU A 8 70.97 -22.41 191.51
CA LEU A 8 72.26 -22.74 192.12
C LEU A 8 72.51 -21.97 193.43
N GLU A 9 72.10 -20.71 193.50
CA GLU A 9 72.13 -19.87 194.71
C GLU A 9 71.22 -20.46 195.80
N TYR A 10 70.04 -20.95 195.42
CA TYR A 10 69.06 -21.59 196.31
C TYR A 10 69.55 -22.95 196.84
N LEU A 11 70.08 -23.81 195.97
CA LEU A 11 70.68 -25.09 196.37
C LEU A 11 71.87 -24.90 197.33
N LYS A 12 72.65 -23.82 197.16
CA LYS A 12 73.71 -23.44 198.11
C LYS A 12 73.13 -23.01 199.47
N ARG A 13 72.02 -22.27 199.49
CA ARG A 13 71.34 -21.87 200.74
C ARG A 13 70.77 -23.07 201.49
N ILE A 14 70.14 -24.02 200.80
CA ILE A 14 69.60 -25.25 201.41
C ILE A 14 70.73 -26.05 202.05
N ARG A 15 71.81 -26.32 201.31
CA ARG A 15 72.99 -27.04 201.82
C ARG A 15 73.64 -26.36 203.02
N HIS A 16 73.59 -25.03 203.09
CA HIS A 16 74.09 -24.25 204.23
C HIS A 16 73.17 -24.34 205.46
N ILE A 17 71.84 -24.35 205.26
CA ILE A 17 70.85 -24.53 206.33
C ILE A 17 70.95 -25.94 206.92
N GLU A 18 70.99 -26.99 206.09
CA GLU A 18 71.15 -28.38 206.54
C GLU A 18 72.44 -28.57 207.36
N LYS A 19 73.55 -27.96 206.92
CA LYS A 19 74.83 -27.99 207.66
C LYS A 19 74.73 -27.29 209.02
N LYS A 20 74.10 -26.12 209.09
CA LYS A 20 73.84 -25.42 210.37
C LYS A 20 72.94 -26.23 211.30
N GLN A 21 71.91 -26.88 210.77
CA GLN A 21 71.03 -27.73 211.56
C GLN A 21 71.79 -28.95 212.09
N LEU A 22 72.68 -29.56 211.30
CA LEU A 22 73.55 -30.65 211.72
C LEU A 22 74.50 -30.23 212.86
N ASP A 23 75.13 -29.05 212.75
CA ASP A 23 76.03 -28.51 213.79
C ASP A 23 75.26 -28.27 215.11
N VAL A 24 74.04 -27.75 215.05
CA VAL A 24 73.17 -27.56 216.23
C VAL A 24 72.75 -28.90 216.84
N LEU A 25 72.40 -29.89 216.01
CA LEU A 25 72.03 -31.24 216.46
C LEU A 25 73.18 -31.94 217.19
N VAL A 26 74.40 -31.85 216.64
CA VAL A 26 75.63 -32.39 217.25
C VAL A 26 75.93 -31.72 218.59
N ASN A 27 75.72 -30.40 218.69
CA ASN A 27 75.92 -29.66 219.93
C ASN A 27 74.88 -30.03 221.02
N ILE A 28 73.61 -30.16 220.63
CA ILE A 28 72.52 -30.60 221.53
C ILE A 28 72.78 -32.02 222.05
N LEU A 29 73.23 -32.95 221.20
CA LEU A 29 73.57 -34.33 221.57
C LEU A 29 74.78 -34.41 222.51
N ASN A 30 75.80 -33.57 222.32
CA ASN A 30 76.97 -33.48 223.20
C ASN A 30 76.64 -32.87 224.58
N GLN A 31 75.69 -31.94 224.65
CA GLN A 31 75.24 -31.37 225.92
C GLN A 31 74.36 -32.36 226.72
N LEU A 32 73.54 -33.16 226.02
CA LEU A 32 72.73 -34.24 226.59
C LEU A 32 73.57 -35.35 227.26
N SER A 33 74.81 -35.59 226.81
CA SER A 33 75.70 -36.60 227.39
C SER A 33 76.50 -36.13 228.61
N SER A 34 76.50 -34.82 228.90
CA SER A 34 77.42 -34.18 229.86
C SER A 34 76.74 -33.54 231.06
N THR A 35 75.40 -33.56 231.16
CA THR A 35 74.65 -32.84 232.20
C THR A 35 73.73 -33.80 232.99
N PRO A 36 73.90 -33.94 234.33
CA PRO A 36 73.03 -34.76 235.15
C PRO A 36 71.76 -34.02 235.63
N ASP A 37 71.56 -32.76 235.19
CA ASP A 37 70.44 -31.91 235.61
C ASP A 37 69.21 -32.08 234.71
N ALA A 38 68.07 -32.44 235.31
CA ALA A 38 66.86 -32.86 234.59
C ALA A 38 66.18 -31.73 233.79
N GLU A 39 66.36 -30.47 234.21
CA GLU A 39 65.80 -29.30 233.50
C GLU A 39 66.54 -29.03 232.16
N GLN A 40 67.86 -29.18 232.13
CA GLN A 40 68.65 -29.00 230.89
C GLN A 40 68.34 -30.06 229.83
N ILE A 41 68.09 -31.31 230.24
CA ILE A 41 67.66 -32.39 229.34
C ILE A 41 66.30 -32.08 228.70
N ARG A 42 65.38 -31.46 229.46
CA ARG A 42 64.05 -31.08 228.96
C ARG A 42 64.14 -29.98 227.91
N GLU A 43 64.98 -28.97 228.15
CA GLU A 43 65.17 -27.85 227.21
C GLU A 43 65.90 -28.29 225.93
N LEU A 44 66.91 -29.16 226.04
CA LEU A 44 67.60 -29.76 224.89
C LEU A 44 66.67 -30.63 224.04
N ARG A 45 65.75 -31.39 224.65
CA ARG A 45 64.70 -32.12 223.92
C ARG A 45 63.72 -31.19 223.21
N GLN A 46 63.41 -30.04 223.80
CA GLN A 46 62.53 -29.04 223.20
C GLN A 46 63.18 -28.40 221.97
N GLN A 47 64.46 -28.06 222.05
CA GLN A 47 65.25 -27.56 220.91
C GLN A 47 65.40 -28.62 219.81
N LEU A 48 65.61 -29.90 220.17
CA LEU A 48 65.69 -31.00 219.21
C LEU A 48 64.39 -31.15 218.42
N ASN A 49 63.24 -31.11 219.10
CA ASN A 49 61.93 -31.13 218.44
C ASN A 49 61.72 -29.91 217.53
N GLN A 50 62.19 -28.74 217.95
CA GLN A 50 62.08 -27.51 217.16
C GLN A 50 62.93 -27.59 215.88
N LEU A 51 64.14 -28.14 215.98
CA LEU A 51 65.04 -28.37 214.86
C LEU A 51 64.48 -29.42 213.88
N GLN A 52 63.91 -30.50 214.42
CA GLN A 52 63.27 -31.55 213.61
C GLN A 52 62.08 -31.00 212.81
N ASN A 53 61.27 -30.13 213.42
CA ASN A 53 60.18 -29.44 212.72
C ASN A 53 60.68 -28.50 211.62
N GLN A 54 61.79 -27.79 211.84
CA GLN A 54 62.39 -26.93 210.81
C GLN A 54 62.95 -27.75 209.63
N PHE A 55 63.57 -28.90 209.89
CA PHE A 55 64.07 -29.78 208.84
C PHE A 55 62.93 -30.34 207.97
N ILE A 56 61.83 -30.77 208.61
CA ILE A 56 60.61 -31.22 207.91
C ILE A 56 60.03 -30.10 207.05
N GLN A 57 60.01 -28.86 207.56
CA GLN A 57 59.51 -27.71 206.81
C GLN A 57 60.40 -27.41 205.59
N SER A 58 61.72 -27.45 205.75
CA SER A 58 62.67 -27.23 204.64
C SER A 58 62.55 -28.32 203.56
N GLN A 59 62.33 -29.59 203.94
CA GLN A 59 62.06 -30.65 202.96
C GLN A 59 60.76 -30.43 202.17
N ARG A 60 59.71 -29.91 202.82
CA ARG A 60 58.46 -29.56 202.13
C ARG A 60 58.66 -28.44 201.11
N GLU A 61 59.45 -27.43 201.45
CA GLU A 61 59.75 -26.32 200.52
C GLU A 61 60.55 -26.81 199.30
N VAL A 62 61.51 -27.71 199.49
CA VAL A 62 62.24 -28.34 198.38
C VAL A 62 61.29 -29.12 197.48
N ALA A 63 60.46 -29.99 198.05
CA ALA A 63 59.49 -30.76 197.27
C ALA A 63 58.48 -29.86 196.51
N GLN A 64 58.07 -28.74 197.12
CA GLN A 64 57.19 -27.76 196.48
C GLN A 64 57.88 -27.04 195.31
N LEU A 65 59.16 -26.68 195.46
CA LEU A 65 59.94 -26.04 194.40
C LEU A 65 60.27 -27.01 193.26
N GLU A 66 60.57 -28.27 193.55
CA GLU A 66 60.72 -29.32 192.54
C GLU A 66 59.42 -29.49 191.73
N SER A 67 58.27 -29.50 192.42
CA SER A 67 56.95 -29.53 191.77
C SER A 67 56.70 -28.31 190.88
N GLN A 68 57.04 -27.09 191.36
CA GLN A 68 56.92 -25.87 190.55
C GLN A 68 57.87 -25.85 189.35
N THR A 69 59.08 -26.39 189.51
CA THR A 69 60.06 -26.49 188.42
C THR A 69 59.56 -27.45 187.35
N ALA A 70 59.06 -28.61 187.74
CA ALA A 70 58.43 -29.57 186.83
C ALA A 70 57.19 -28.97 186.12
N GLN A 71 56.38 -28.17 186.82
CA GLN A 71 55.25 -27.46 186.20
C GLN A 71 55.70 -26.41 185.20
N LEU A 72 56.76 -25.64 185.50
CA LEU A 72 57.31 -24.64 184.59
C LEU A 72 57.95 -25.30 183.36
N GLU A 73 58.64 -26.42 183.53
CA GLU A 73 59.20 -27.20 182.44
C GLU A 73 58.10 -27.75 181.54
N SER A 74 57.05 -28.36 182.12
CA SER A 74 55.87 -28.80 181.38
C SER A 74 55.19 -27.66 180.61
N ARG A 75 55.06 -26.48 181.22
CA ARG A 75 54.47 -25.30 180.60
C ARG A 75 55.37 -24.71 179.50
N THR A 76 56.69 -24.78 179.65
CA THR A 76 57.66 -24.37 178.62
C THR A 76 57.56 -25.30 177.42
N ASN A 77 57.56 -26.61 177.64
CA ASN A 77 57.36 -27.61 176.58
C ASN A 77 56.01 -27.43 175.88
N GLY A 78 54.95 -27.09 176.63
CA GLY A 78 53.63 -26.77 176.07
C GLY A 78 53.64 -25.52 175.19
N LEU A 79 54.33 -24.46 175.60
CA LEU A 79 54.48 -23.23 174.81
C LEU A 79 55.35 -23.44 173.56
N GLU A 80 56.42 -24.23 173.66
CA GLU A 80 57.23 -24.63 172.51
C GLU A 80 56.40 -25.42 171.50
N SER A 81 55.58 -26.36 171.96
CA SER A 81 54.65 -27.11 171.10
C SER A 81 53.61 -26.19 170.43
N GLN A 82 53.03 -25.24 171.16
CA GLN A 82 52.10 -24.26 170.59
C GLN A 82 52.79 -23.34 169.56
N THR A 83 54.03 -22.94 169.83
CA THR A 83 54.81 -22.11 168.90
C THR A 83 55.06 -22.86 167.61
N ALA A 84 55.48 -24.13 167.68
CA ALA A 84 55.67 -24.98 166.52
C ALA A 84 54.35 -25.20 165.73
N GLN A 85 53.22 -25.36 166.42
CA GLN A 85 51.91 -25.47 165.77
C GLN A 85 51.50 -24.17 165.05
N LEU A 86 51.74 -23.01 165.67
CA LEU A 86 51.46 -21.72 165.05
C LEU A 86 52.36 -21.48 163.84
N GLU A 87 53.64 -21.81 163.92
CA GLU A 87 54.58 -21.72 162.80
C GLU A 87 54.13 -22.61 161.63
N SER A 88 53.74 -23.86 161.91
CA SER A 88 53.18 -24.76 160.90
C SER A 88 51.90 -24.20 160.25
N ARG A 89 51.01 -23.58 161.04
CA ARG A 89 49.79 -22.95 160.54
C ARG A 89 50.08 -21.71 159.69
N THR A 90 51.04 -20.89 160.09
CA THR A 90 51.51 -19.73 159.31
C THR A 90 52.05 -20.19 157.96
N ASN A 91 52.95 -21.18 157.94
CA ASN A 91 53.50 -21.74 156.71
C ASN A 91 52.39 -22.33 155.80
N GLY A 92 51.36 -22.95 156.40
CA GLY A 92 50.19 -23.44 155.69
C GLY A 92 49.35 -22.32 155.05
N LEU A 93 49.14 -21.22 155.77
CA LEU A 93 48.41 -20.05 155.27
C LEU A 93 49.19 -19.30 154.18
N GLU A 94 50.51 -19.17 154.33
CA GLU A 94 51.38 -18.61 153.29
C GLU A 94 51.31 -19.45 152.01
N SER A 95 51.36 -20.78 152.15
CA SER A 95 51.19 -21.70 151.01
C SER A 95 49.83 -21.55 150.33
N GLN A 96 48.74 -21.43 151.10
CA GLN A 96 47.40 -21.19 150.55
C GLN A 96 47.29 -19.83 149.84
N THR A 97 47.93 -18.79 150.41
CA THR A 97 47.95 -17.46 149.82
C THR A 97 48.67 -17.48 148.47
N ALA A 98 49.84 -18.12 148.40
CA ALA A 98 50.58 -18.30 147.15
C ALA A 98 49.78 -19.11 146.10
N GLN A 99 49.04 -20.14 146.54
CA GLN A 99 48.15 -20.89 145.64
C GLN A 99 46.99 -20.04 145.10
N LEU A 100 46.37 -19.21 145.95
CA LEU A 100 45.30 -18.31 145.53
C LEU A 100 45.82 -17.24 144.57
N GLU A 101 46.97 -16.64 144.83
CA GLU A 101 47.61 -15.66 143.95
C GLU A 101 47.91 -16.27 142.57
N SER A 102 48.50 -17.48 142.54
CA SER A 102 48.71 -18.22 141.29
C SER A 102 47.41 -18.49 140.52
N ARG A 103 46.33 -18.84 141.23
CA ARG A 103 45.01 -19.07 140.63
C ARG A 103 44.39 -17.78 140.09
N THR A 104 44.53 -16.66 140.80
CA THR A 104 44.09 -15.34 140.34
C THR A 104 44.82 -14.94 139.07
N ASN A 105 46.15 -15.05 139.04
CA ASN A 105 46.96 -14.77 137.86
C ASN A 105 46.57 -15.67 136.67
N GLY A 106 46.25 -16.94 136.94
CA GLY A 106 45.73 -17.88 135.94
C GLY A 106 44.37 -17.45 135.37
N LEU A 107 43.44 -16.99 136.22
CA LEU A 107 42.12 -16.50 135.80
C LEU A 107 42.21 -15.17 135.02
N GLU A 108 43.09 -14.25 135.43
CA GLU A 108 43.36 -13.01 134.70
C GLU A 108 43.90 -13.33 133.30
N SER A 109 44.85 -14.27 133.20
CA SER A 109 45.38 -14.73 131.91
C SER A 109 44.30 -15.35 131.03
N GLN A 110 43.40 -16.18 131.59
CA GLN A 110 42.27 -16.75 130.85
C GLN A 110 41.28 -15.67 130.38
N THR A 111 41.02 -14.67 131.22
CA THR A 111 40.13 -13.55 130.89
C THR A 111 40.69 -12.75 129.72
N ALA A 112 41.99 -12.40 129.76
CA ALA A 112 42.66 -11.71 128.66
C ALA A 112 42.65 -12.53 127.36
N GLN A 113 42.80 -13.86 127.44
CA GLN A 113 42.68 -14.74 126.28
C GLN A 113 41.27 -14.77 125.69
N LEU A 114 40.23 -14.78 126.53
CA LEU A 114 38.83 -14.73 126.09
C LEU A 114 38.47 -13.39 125.46
N GLU A 115 38.95 -12.29 126.03
CA GLU A 115 38.77 -10.94 125.47
C GLU A 115 39.43 -10.83 124.08
N SER A 116 40.68 -11.30 123.95
CA SER A 116 41.39 -11.37 122.67
C SER A 116 40.64 -12.21 121.63
N ARG A 117 40.09 -13.37 122.03
CA ARG A 117 39.24 -14.21 121.16
C ARG A 117 37.96 -13.49 120.74
N THR A 118 37.31 -12.80 121.66
CA THR A 118 36.06 -12.07 121.39
C THR A 118 36.31 -10.97 120.37
N ASN A 119 37.35 -10.15 120.57
CA ASN A 119 37.76 -9.10 119.63
C ASN A 119 38.12 -9.68 118.24
N GLY A 120 38.75 -10.86 118.21
CA GLY A 120 39.04 -11.58 116.97
C GLY A 120 37.77 -12.03 116.23
N LEU A 121 36.78 -12.56 116.94
CA LEU A 121 35.49 -12.97 116.37
C LEU A 121 34.65 -11.77 115.89
N GLU A 122 34.64 -10.66 116.63
CA GLU A 122 34.00 -9.42 116.19
C GLU A 122 34.63 -8.90 114.89
N SER A 123 35.97 -8.91 114.80
CA SER A 123 36.69 -8.52 113.59
C SER A 123 36.35 -9.43 112.39
N GLN A 124 36.26 -10.75 112.61
CA GLN A 124 35.85 -11.70 111.57
C GLN A 124 34.40 -11.47 111.12
N THR A 125 33.50 -11.17 112.06
CA THR A 125 32.09 -10.89 111.78
C THR A 125 31.96 -9.63 110.90
N ALA A 126 32.66 -8.55 111.25
CA ALA A 126 32.68 -7.32 110.45
C ALA A 126 33.26 -7.55 109.04
N GLN A 127 34.29 -8.38 108.90
CA GLN A 127 34.85 -8.76 107.60
C GLN A 127 33.85 -9.56 106.75
N LEU A 128 33.11 -10.49 107.36
CA LEU A 128 32.07 -11.26 106.68
C LEU A 128 30.91 -10.37 106.23
N GLU A 129 30.45 -9.46 107.08
CA GLU A 129 29.38 -8.51 106.74
C GLU A 129 29.79 -7.61 105.56
N SER A 130 31.02 -7.09 105.58
CA SER A 130 31.59 -6.32 104.46
C SER A 130 31.64 -7.13 103.15
N ARG A 131 32.04 -8.41 103.22
CA ARG A 131 32.02 -9.32 102.07
C ARG A 131 30.62 -9.58 101.54
N THR A 132 29.64 -9.80 102.42
CA THR A 132 28.25 -10.00 102.04
C THR A 132 27.70 -8.79 101.31
N ASN A 133 27.89 -7.58 101.86
CA ASN A 133 27.46 -6.33 101.23
C ASN A 133 28.13 -6.12 99.86
N GLY A 134 29.40 -6.49 99.73
CA GLY A 134 30.13 -6.48 98.46
C GLY A 134 29.54 -7.43 97.42
N LEU A 135 29.17 -8.66 97.83
CA LEU A 135 28.54 -9.65 96.94
C LEU A 135 27.11 -9.26 96.54
N GLU A 136 26.34 -8.66 97.45
CA GLU A 136 25.01 -8.12 97.13
C GLU A 136 25.11 -7.00 96.09
N SER A 137 26.08 -6.09 96.26
CA SER A 137 26.33 -5.02 95.29
C SER A 137 26.74 -5.55 93.92
N GLN A 138 27.60 -6.58 93.87
CA GLN A 138 27.99 -7.24 92.61
C GLN A 138 26.80 -7.94 91.94
N THR A 139 25.95 -8.62 92.72
CA THR A 139 24.74 -9.26 92.22
C THR A 139 23.79 -8.24 91.59
N ALA A 140 23.54 -7.12 92.26
CA ALA A 140 22.70 -6.04 91.73
C ALA A 140 23.28 -5.43 90.44
N GLN A 141 24.60 -5.25 90.36
CA GLN A 141 25.25 -4.79 89.13
C GLN A 141 25.11 -5.79 87.98
N LEU A 142 25.25 -7.09 88.24
CA LEU A 142 25.07 -8.13 87.24
C LEU A 142 23.62 -8.18 86.74
N GLU A 143 22.64 -8.11 87.65
CA GLU A 143 21.22 -8.07 87.29
C GLU A 143 20.88 -6.86 86.41
N SER A 144 21.36 -5.67 86.78
CA SER A 144 21.19 -4.47 85.95
C SER A 144 21.82 -4.63 84.56
N ARG A 145 22.98 -5.31 84.48
CA ARG A 145 23.68 -5.53 83.21
C ARG A 145 22.96 -6.56 82.34
N THR A 146 22.41 -7.60 82.94
CA THR A 146 21.55 -8.59 82.25
C THR A 146 20.30 -7.92 81.68
N ASN A 147 19.58 -7.13 82.47
CA ASN A 147 18.40 -6.40 82.01
C ASN A 147 18.73 -5.42 80.86
N GLY A 148 19.90 -4.78 80.92
CA GLY A 148 20.41 -3.93 79.85
C GLY A 148 20.68 -4.70 78.55
N LEU A 149 21.29 -5.89 78.66
CA LEU A 149 21.54 -6.77 77.51
C LEU A 149 20.24 -7.32 76.91
N GLU A 150 19.27 -7.73 77.73
CA GLU A 150 17.96 -8.17 77.27
C GLU A 150 17.24 -7.06 76.49
N SER A 151 17.29 -5.83 77.00
CA SER A 151 16.73 -4.65 76.31
C SER A 151 17.40 -4.39 74.96
N GLN A 152 18.74 -4.52 74.89
CA GLN A 152 19.48 -4.37 73.64
C GLN A 152 19.14 -5.48 72.63
N THR A 153 19.01 -6.72 73.09
CA THR A 153 18.59 -7.85 72.24
C THR A 153 17.20 -7.60 71.65
N ALA A 154 16.23 -7.18 72.46
CA ALA A 154 14.88 -6.87 71.99
C ALA A 154 14.86 -5.72 70.96
N GLN A 155 15.69 -4.68 71.17
CA GLN A 155 15.84 -3.60 70.20
C GLN A 155 16.45 -4.06 68.88
N LEU A 156 17.46 -4.93 68.93
CA LEU A 156 18.08 -5.51 67.74
C LEU A 156 17.10 -6.40 66.97
N GLU A 157 16.34 -7.25 67.67
CA GLU A 157 15.30 -8.09 67.06
C GLU A 157 14.23 -7.24 66.37
N SER A 158 13.73 -6.19 67.03
CA SER A 158 12.77 -5.26 66.41
C SER A 158 13.35 -4.57 65.17
N ARG A 159 14.64 -4.22 65.18
CA ARG A 159 15.32 -3.59 64.04
C ARG A 159 15.49 -4.58 62.89
N THR A 160 15.84 -5.83 63.17
CA THR A 160 15.93 -6.91 62.18
C THR A 160 14.58 -7.13 61.50
N ASN A 161 13.51 -7.30 62.27
CA ASN A 161 12.16 -7.47 61.73
C ASN A 161 11.72 -6.27 60.86
N GLY A 162 12.11 -5.05 61.25
CA GLY A 162 11.87 -3.84 60.46
C GLY A 162 12.62 -3.85 59.12
N LEU A 163 13.89 -4.28 59.12
CA LEU A 163 14.70 -4.41 57.90
C LEU A 163 14.20 -5.52 56.98
N GLU A 164 13.77 -6.65 57.52
CA GLU A 164 13.15 -7.73 56.74
C GLU A 164 11.87 -7.24 56.05
N SER A 165 11.02 -6.50 56.79
CA SER A 165 9.79 -5.91 56.23
C SER A 165 10.09 -4.91 55.11
N GLN A 166 11.10 -4.05 55.28
CA GLN A 166 11.54 -3.12 54.24
C GLN A 166 12.09 -3.85 53.00
N THR A 167 12.85 -4.93 53.22
CA THR A 167 13.39 -5.76 52.13
C THR A 167 12.27 -6.39 51.31
N ALA A 168 11.26 -6.97 51.97
CA ALA A 168 10.09 -7.54 51.29
C ALA A 168 9.28 -6.49 50.50
N GLN A 169 9.14 -5.27 51.04
CA GLN A 169 8.49 -4.17 50.33
C GLN A 169 9.27 -3.74 49.08
N LEU A 170 10.60 -3.65 49.18
CA LEU A 170 11.46 -3.33 48.04
C LEU A 170 11.39 -4.40 46.96
N GLU A 171 11.43 -5.69 47.33
CA GLU A 171 11.28 -6.81 46.40
C GLU A 171 9.94 -6.77 45.66
N SER A 172 8.83 -6.54 46.39
CA SER A 172 7.50 -6.38 45.78
C SER A 172 7.46 -5.20 44.79
N ARG A 173 8.09 -4.07 45.14
CA ARG A 173 8.18 -2.90 44.26
C ARG A 173 9.01 -3.17 43.01
N THR A 174 10.11 -3.90 43.13
CA THR A 174 10.95 -4.33 42.00
C THR A 174 10.14 -5.21 41.04
N ASN A 175 9.46 -6.24 41.55
CA ASN A 175 8.61 -7.12 40.73
C ASN A 175 7.49 -6.34 40.02
N GLY A 176 6.92 -5.34 40.69
CA GLY A 176 5.94 -4.43 40.09
C GLY A 176 6.51 -3.61 38.93
N LEU A 177 7.72 -3.07 39.07
CA LEU A 177 8.41 -2.32 38.02
C LEU A 177 8.81 -3.21 36.83
N GLU A 178 9.27 -4.43 37.08
CA GLU A 178 9.55 -5.40 36.01
C GLU A 178 8.29 -5.72 35.20
N SER A 179 7.15 -5.93 35.87
CA SER A 179 5.86 -6.17 35.23
C SER A 179 5.41 -5.00 34.36
N GLN A 180 5.58 -3.76 34.86
CA GLN A 180 5.28 -2.54 34.08
C GLN A 180 6.19 -2.40 32.86
N THR A 181 7.47 -2.74 33.00
CA THR A 181 8.44 -2.70 31.90
C THR A 181 8.05 -3.68 30.79
N ALA A 182 7.69 -4.92 31.14
CA ALA A 182 7.22 -5.92 30.18
C ALA A 182 5.93 -5.50 29.45
N GLN A 183 4.99 -4.84 30.16
CA GLN A 183 3.78 -4.30 29.53
C GLN A 183 4.08 -3.17 28.54
N LEU A 184 5.02 -2.27 28.87
CA LEU A 184 5.45 -1.22 27.97
C LEU A 184 6.13 -1.78 26.72
N GLU A 185 7.01 -2.77 26.87
CA GLU A 185 7.66 -3.45 25.75
C GLU A 185 6.63 -4.11 24.81
N SER A 186 5.65 -4.84 25.35
CA SER A 186 4.56 -5.41 24.57
C SER A 186 3.75 -4.36 23.81
N ARG A 187 3.47 -3.21 24.45
CA ARG A 187 2.76 -2.09 23.82
C ARG A 187 3.57 -1.45 22.69
N THR A 188 4.89 -1.30 22.86
CA THR A 188 5.80 -0.80 21.83
C THR A 188 5.80 -1.73 20.61
N ASN A 189 5.96 -3.04 20.81
CA ASN A 189 5.93 -4.02 19.73
C ASN A 189 4.57 -4.01 18.97
N GLY A 190 3.48 -3.81 19.70
CA GLY A 190 2.14 -3.64 19.11
C GLY A 190 2.03 -2.40 18.23
N LEU A 191 2.58 -1.26 18.67
CA LEU A 191 2.60 -0.01 17.90
C LEU A 191 3.50 -0.11 16.66
N GLU A 192 4.66 -0.77 16.77
CA GLU A 192 5.53 -1.04 15.61
C GLU A 192 4.82 -1.89 14.56
N SER A 193 4.10 -2.93 14.99
CA SER A 193 3.31 -3.78 14.08
C SER A 193 2.20 -3.00 13.38
N GLN A 194 1.49 -2.11 14.10
CA GLN A 194 0.48 -1.24 13.51
C GLN A 194 1.07 -0.26 12.49
N THR A 195 2.25 0.29 12.80
CA THR A 195 2.97 1.20 11.91
C THR A 195 3.33 0.50 10.59
N ALA A 196 3.89 -0.72 10.67
CA ALA A 196 4.22 -1.51 9.49
C ALA A 196 2.98 -1.86 8.64
N GLN A 197 1.84 -2.17 9.28
CA GLN A 197 0.58 -2.40 8.57
C GLN A 197 0.07 -1.15 7.84
N LEU A 198 0.16 0.02 8.48
CA LEU A 198 -0.22 1.29 7.86
C LEU A 198 0.68 1.62 6.68
N GLU A 199 1.99 1.43 6.80
CA GLU A 199 2.95 1.62 5.71
C GLU A 199 2.64 0.71 4.52
N SER A 200 2.38 -0.58 4.76
CA SER A 200 1.97 -1.52 3.71
C SER A 200 0.67 -1.08 3.01
N ARG A 201 -0.31 -0.59 3.78
CA ARG A 201 -1.58 -0.07 3.24
C ARG A 201 -1.37 1.18 2.39
N THR A 202 -0.50 2.09 2.82
CA THR A 202 -0.14 3.30 2.06
C THR A 202 0.50 2.91 0.72
N ASN A 203 1.50 2.02 0.72
CA ASN A 203 2.14 1.53 -0.50
C ASN A 203 1.14 0.86 -1.45
N GLY A 204 0.17 0.12 -0.90
CA GLY A 204 -0.92 -0.47 -1.67
C GLY A 204 -1.82 0.57 -2.34
N LEU A 205 -2.18 1.65 -1.62
CA LEU A 205 -2.97 2.75 -2.16
C LEU A 205 -2.21 3.57 -3.22
N GLU A 206 -0.91 3.80 -3.04
CA GLU A 206 -0.05 4.43 -4.05
C GLU A 206 -0.02 3.60 -5.34
N SER A 207 0.13 2.28 -5.22
CA SER A 207 0.11 1.36 -6.36
C SER A 207 -1.24 1.39 -7.10
N GLN A 208 -2.35 1.41 -6.38
CA GLN A 208 -3.68 1.54 -6.98
C GLN A 208 -3.87 2.88 -7.69
N THR A 209 -3.34 3.97 -7.11
CA THR A 209 -3.40 5.30 -7.71
C THR A 209 -2.64 5.33 -9.03
N ALA A 210 -1.42 4.79 -9.08
CA ALA A 210 -0.64 4.69 -10.31
C ALA A 210 -1.33 3.84 -11.39
N GLN A 211 -2.01 2.75 -11.01
CA GLN A 211 -2.80 1.94 -11.94
C GLN A 211 -4.00 2.71 -12.52
N LEU A 212 -4.71 3.48 -11.68
CA LEU A 212 -5.81 4.32 -12.13
C LEU A 212 -5.35 5.44 -13.07
N GLU A 213 -4.21 6.06 -12.77
CA GLU A 213 -3.59 7.06 -13.66
C GLU A 213 -3.24 6.46 -15.03
N SER A 214 -2.58 5.30 -15.04
CA SER A 214 -2.27 4.58 -16.29
C SER A 214 -3.53 4.24 -17.10
N ARG A 215 -4.59 3.77 -16.42
CA ARG A 215 -5.87 3.47 -17.06
C ARG A 215 -6.53 4.73 -17.64
N THR A 216 -6.44 5.85 -16.93
CA THR A 216 -6.95 7.15 -17.38
C THR A 216 -6.24 7.59 -18.65
N ASN A 217 -4.90 7.58 -18.67
CA ASN A 217 -4.11 7.91 -19.85
C ASN A 217 -4.43 6.99 -21.05
N GLY A 218 -4.67 5.70 -20.78
CA GLY A 218 -5.11 4.74 -21.81
C GLY A 218 -6.47 5.10 -22.41
N LEU A 219 -7.44 5.51 -21.59
CA LEU A 219 -8.77 5.95 -22.03
C LEU A 219 -8.71 7.27 -22.80
N GLU A 220 -7.88 8.22 -22.38
CA GLU A 220 -7.63 9.46 -23.11
C GLU A 220 -7.06 9.18 -24.51
N SER A 221 -6.09 8.26 -24.61
CA SER A 221 -5.51 7.83 -25.89
C SER A 221 -6.55 7.18 -26.80
N GLN A 222 -7.42 6.31 -26.27
CA GLN A 222 -8.52 5.72 -27.03
C GLN A 222 -9.52 6.77 -27.52
N THR A 223 -9.82 7.76 -26.68
CA THR A 223 -10.72 8.86 -27.03
C THR A 223 -10.17 9.66 -28.20
N ALA A 224 -8.88 10.03 -28.16
CA ALA A 224 -8.22 10.73 -29.26
C ALA A 224 -8.19 9.92 -30.57
N GLN A 225 -8.02 8.59 -30.48
CA GLN A 225 -8.10 7.71 -31.66
C GLN A 225 -9.51 7.67 -32.26
N LEU A 226 -10.54 7.60 -31.42
CA LEU A 226 -11.94 7.62 -31.87
C LEU A 226 -12.30 8.96 -32.51
N GLU A 227 -11.83 10.08 -31.96
CA GLU A 227 -12.00 11.41 -32.54
C GLU A 227 -11.36 11.49 -33.93
N SER A 228 -10.10 11.07 -34.06
CA SER A 228 -9.40 11.01 -35.35
C SER A 228 -10.14 10.14 -36.39
N ARG A 229 -10.63 8.97 -35.97
CA ARG A 229 -11.44 8.09 -36.83
C ARG A 229 -12.75 8.74 -37.25
N THR A 230 -13.39 9.49 -36.36
CA THR A 230 -14.62 10.23 -36.64
C THR A 230 -14.37 11.30 -37.70
N ASN A 231 -13.33 12.13 -37.52
CA ASN A 231 -12.92 13.14 -38.50
C ASN A 231 -12.58 12.53 -39.88
N GLY A 232 -11.95 11.35 -39.89
CA GLY A 232 -11.68 10.60 -41.11
C GLY A 232 -12.95 10.14 -41.83
N LEU A 233 -13.94 9.64 -41.09
CA LEU A 233 -15.24 9.25 -41.65
C LEU A 233 -16.05 10.46 -42.15
N GLU A 234 -16.01 11.59 -41.46
CA GLU A 234 -16.63 12.84 -41.93
C GLU A 234 -16.00 13.30 -43.26
N SER A 235 -14.68 13.24 -43.37
CA SER A 235 -13.96 13.57 -44.61
C SER A 235 -14.33 12.64 -45.77
N GLN A 236 -14.44 11.33 -45.52
CA GLN A 236 -14.89 10.36 -46.52
C GLN A 236 -16.33 10.63 -46.97
N THR A 237 -17.20 10.99 -46.01
CA THR A 237 -18.61 11.33 -46.30
C THR A 237 -18.69 12.54 -47.23
N ALA A 238 -17.94 13.61 -46.94
CA ALA A 238 -17.87 14.81 -47.79
C ALA A 238 -17.32 14.50 -49.21
N GLN A 239 -16.32 13.61 -49.32
CA GLN A 239 -15.81 13.16 -50.61
C GLN A 239 -16.86 12.37 -51.42
N LEU A 240 -17.61 11.48 -50.76
CA LEU A 240 -18.69 10.73 -51.40
C LEU A 240 -19.80 11.67 -51.86
N GLU A 241 -20.19 12.65 -51.05
CA GLU A 241 -21.19 13.67 -51.42
C GLU A 241 -20.74 14.46 -52.66
N SER A 242 -19.48 14.92 -52.70
CA SER A 242 -18.91 15.61 -53.86
C SER A 242 -18.90 14.73 -55.12
N ARG A 243 -18.55 13.44 -55.00
CA ARG A 243 -18.61 12.48 -56.12
C ARG A 243 -20.04 12.29 -56.61
N THR A 244 -21.01 12.18 -55.71
CA THR A 244 -22.43 12.05 -56.05
C THR A 244 -22.90 13.28 -56.83
N ASN A 245 -22.61 14.49 -56.35
CA ASN A 245 -22.95 15.74 -57.05
C ASN A 245 -22.28 15.83 -58.44
N GLY A 246 -21.03 15.36 -58.56
CA GLY A 246 -20.33 15.25 -59.83
C GLY A 246 -21.00 14.28 -60.81
N LEU A 247 -21.44 13.12 -60.33
CA LEU A 247 -22.18 12.14 -61.14
C LEU A 247 -23.55 12.68 -61.56
N GLU A 248 -24.29 13.33 -60.66
CA GLU A 248 -25.55 14.00 -60.99
C GLU A 248 -25.37 15.04 -62.11
N SER A 249 -24.30 15.84 -62.02
CA SER A 249 -23.95 16.82 -63.06
C SER A 249 -23.64 16.16 -64.40
N GLN A 250 -22.89 15.05 -64.39
CA GLN A 250 -22.60 14.27 -65.61
C GLN A 250 -23.88 13.67 -66.22
N THR A 251 -24.77 13.13 -65.39
CA THR A 251 -26.07 12.61 -65.85
C THR A 251 -26.90 13.71 -66.50
N ALA A 252 -26.97 14.90 -65.91
CA ALA A 252 -27.66 16.05 -66.50
C ALA A 252 -27.04 16.48 -67.84
N GLN A 253 -25.72 16.49 -67.96
CA GLN A 253 -25.02 16.77 -69.23
C GLN A 253 -25.32 15.71 -70.29
N LEU A 254 -25.30 14.43 -69.93
CA LEU A 254 -25.65 13.33 -70.84
C LEU A 254 -27.10 13.46 -71.31
N GLN A 255 -28.03 13.78 -70.42
CA GLN A 255 -29.42 14.03 -70.77
C GLN A 255 -29.56 15.19 -71.77
N TRP A 256 -28.86 16.31 -71.55
CA TRP A 256 -28.80 17.42 -72.51
C TRP A 256 -28.25 16.99 -73.88
N ARG A 257 -27.19 16.18 -73.91
CA ARG A 257 -26.63 15.65 -75.16
C ARG A 257 -27.61 14.72 -75.86
N THR A 258 -28.30 13.84 -75.12
CA THR A 258 -29.33 12.96 -75.67
C THR A 258 -30.46 13.76 -76.31
N ASN A 259 -31.01 14.77 -75.60
CA ASN A 259 -32.03 15.66 -76.17
C ASN A 259 -31.53 16.40 -77.43
N GLY A 260 -30.26 16.82 -77.42
CA GLY A 260 -29.63 17.45 -78.59
C GLY A 260 -29.53 16.49 -79.78
N LEU A 261 -29.14 15.23 -79.56
CA LEU A 261 -29.10 14.20 -80.57
C LEU A 261 -30.49 13.85 -81.09
N GLU A 262 -31.50 13.72 -80.23
CA GLU A 262 -32.90 13.52 -80.63
C GLU A 262 -33.38 14.64 -81.56
N SER A 263 -33.06 15.90 -81.23
CA SER A 263 -33.37 17.05 -82.07
C SER A 263 -32.65 17.01 -83.43
N GLN A 264 -31.36 16.64 -83.45
CA GLN A 264 -30.62 16.44 -84.71
C GLN A 264 -31.21 15.31 -85.55
N THR A 265 -31.61 14.21 -84.93
CA THR A 265 -32.28 13.10 -85.62
C THR A 265 -33.60 13.56 -86.24
N ALA A 266 -34.42 14.31 -85.52
CA ALA A 266 -35.66 14.87 -86.06
C ALA A 266 -35.42 15.86 -87.22
N GLN A 267 -34.36 16.69 -87.14
CA GLN A 267 -33.95 17.56 -88.24
C GLN A 267 -33.50 16.76 -89.48
N LEU A 268 -32.69 15.71 -89.29
CA LEU A 268 -32.28 14.83 -90.37
C LEU A 268 -33.47 14.12 -91.00
N GLU A 269 -34.41 13.61 -90.20
CA GLU A 269 -35.65 13.01 -90.68
C GLU A 269 -36.47 14.00 -91.52
N SER A 270 -36.66 15.23 -91.03
CA SER A 270 -37.34 16.29 -91.80
C SER A 270 -36.62 16.61 -93.12
N ARG A 271 -35.28 16.62 -93.10
CA ARG A 271 -34.46 16.90 -94.29
C ARG A 271 -34.52 15.73 -95.28
N THR A 272 -34.54 14.50 -94.80
CA THR A 272 -34.78 13.30 -95.61
C THR A 272 -36.15 13.36 -96.27
N ASN A 273 -37.22 13.65 -95.52
CA ASN A 273 -38.57 13.82 -96.07
C ASN A 273 -38.63 14.95 -97.12
N GLY A 274 -37.88 16.05 -96.89
CA GLY A 274 -37.73 17.13 -97.85
C GLY A 274 -37.01 16.69 -99.13
N LEU A 275 -35.93 15.92 -99.02
CA LEU A 275 -35.21 15.35 -100.16
C LEU A 275 -36.03 14.31 -100.91
N GLU A 276 -36.81 13.48 -100.22
CA GLU A 276 -37.77 12.55 -100.84
C GLU A 276 -38.83 13.32 -101.64
N SER A 277 -39.37 14.40 -101.08
CA SER A 277 -40.31 15.28 -101.79
C SER A 277 -39.68 15.94 -103.02
N GLN A 278 -38.44 16.41 -102.92
CA GLN A 278 -37.70 16.95 -104.07
C GLN A 278 -37.43 15.88 -105.12
N THR A 279 -37.09 14.66 -104.71
CA THR A 279 -36.88 13.52 -105.61
C THR A 279 -38.17 13.20 -106.36
N ALA A 280 -39.31 13.16 -105.66
CA ALA A 280 -40.63 12.97 -106.28
C ALA A 280 -40.98 14.09 -107.26
N GLN A 281 -40.67 15.35 -106.93
CA GLN A 281 -40.85 16.49 -107.86
C GLN A 281 -39.95 16.38 -109.09
N LEU A 282 -38.67 16.03 -108.91
CA LEU A 282 -37.75 15.81 -110.02
C LEU A 282 -38.23 14.66 -110.90
N GLN A 283 -38.71 13.57 -110.32
CA GLN A 283 -39.28 12.45 -111.06
C GLN A 283 -40.52 12.90 -111.88
N TRP A 284 -41.40 13.71 -111.30
CA TRP A 284 -42.50 14.33 -112.04
C TRP A 284 -42.04 15.21 -113.20
N ARG A 285 -41.00 16.03 -112.99
CA ARG A 285 -40.41 16.87 -114.06
C ARG A 285 -39.75 16.02 -115.12
N THR A 286 -39.04 14.96 -114.76
CA THR A 286 -38.42 14.01 -115.70
C THR A 286 -39.49 13.34 -116.55
N ASN A 287 -40.56 12.82 -115.95
CA ASN A 287 -41.68 12.24 -116.70
C ASN A 287 -42.33 13.29 -117.63
N GLY A 288 -42.46 14.55 -117.17
CA GLY A 288 -42.95 15.64 -118.00
C GLY A 288 -42.04 15.97 -119.18
N LEU A 289 -40.72 15.99 -118.97
CA LEU A 289 -39.72 16.19 -120.02
C LEU A 289 -39.66 15.02 -120.99
N GLU A 290 -39.80 13.79 -120.50
CA GLU A 290 -39.88 12.58 -121.32
C GLU A 290 -41.13 12.64 -122.22
N SER A 291 -42.27 13.06 -121.68
CA SER A 291 -43.49 13.28 -122.46
C SER A 291 -43.32 14.40 -123.50
N GLN A 292 -42.64 15.50 -123.15
CA GLN A 292 -42.27 16.55 -124.12
C GLN A 292 -41.32 16.04 -125.20
N THR A 293 -40.38 15.17 -124.84
CA THR A 293 -39.44 14.56 -125.80
C THR A 293 -40.19 13.70 -126.80
N VAL A 294 -41.13 12.86 -126.35
CA VAL A 294 -42.01 12.07 -127.22
C VAL A 294 -42.87 12.97 -128.13
N GLN A 295 -43.38 14.09 -127.60
CA GLN A 295 -44.10 15.06 -128.44
C GLN A 295 -43.21 15.73 -129.49
N LEU A 296 -41.99 16.11 -129.14
CA LEU A 296 -41.02 16.70 -130.06
C LEU A 296 -40.57 15.68 -131.11
N GLU A 297 -40.40 14.42 -130.75
CA GLU A 297 -40.09 13.33 -131.68
C GLU A 297 -41.25 13.13 -132.67
N SER A 298 -42.50 13.13 -132.20
CA SER A 298 -43.68 13.12 -133.08
C SER A 298 -43.73 14.33 -134.01
N ARG A 299 -43.41 15.54 -133.49
CA ARG A 299 -43.35 16.78 -134.29
C ARG A 299 -42.24 16.73 -135.34
N THR A 300 -41.11 16.12 -134.99
CA THR A 300 -39.96 15.96 -135.89
C THR A 300 -40.32 15.01 -137.03
N ASN A 301 -40.95 13.86 -136.72
CA ASN A 301 -41.46 12.93 -137.73
C ASN A 301 -42.49 13.60 -138.67
N GLU A 302 -43.35 14.46 -138.13
CA GLU A 302 -44.32 15.22 -138.92
C GLU A 302 -43.64 16.24 -139.85
N LEU A 303 -42.63 16.96 -139.36
CA LEU A 303 -41.82 17.89 -140.17
C LEU A 303 -40.99 17.16 -141.24
N GLU A 304 -40.47 15.97 -140.93
CA GLU A 304 -39.73 15.14 -141.88
C GLU A 304 -40.65 14.68 -143.02
N SER A 305 -41.88 14.29 -142.70
CA SER A 305 -42.93 14.00 -143.69
C SER A 305 -43.28 15.22 -144.56
N GLN A 306 -43.40 16.41 -143.97
CA GLN A 306 -43.62 17.65 -144.72
C GLN A 306 -42.43 18.00 -145.64
N THR A 307 -41.20 17.75 -145.18
CA THR A 307 -39.99 17.99 -145.96
C THR A 307 -39.94 17.06 -147.17
N ALA A 308 -40.26 15.78 -147.01
CA ALA A 308 -40.36 14.83 -148.13
C ALA A 308 -41.45 15.24 -149.15
N GLN A 309 -42.59 15.77 -148.67
CA GLN A 309 -43.63 16.30 -149.56
C GLN A 309 -43.15 17.54 -150.35
N LEU A 310 -42.44 18.46 -149.69
CA LEU A 310 -41.88 19.65 -150.35
C LEU A 310 -40.80 19.28 -151.38
N GLU A 311 -39.97 18.29 -151.08
CA GLU A 311 -38.93 17.80 -151.99
C GLU A 311 -39.54 17.17 -153.26
N SER A 312 -40.61 16.38 -153.11
CA SER A 312 -41.38 15.86 -154.24
C SER A 312 -41.97 16.99 -155.11
N ARG A 313 -42.53 18.03 -154.47
CA ARG A 313 -43.13 19.18 -155.16
C ARG A 313 -42.09 20.05 -155.88
N THR A 314 -40.88 20.12 -155.33
CA THR A 314 -39.75 20.84 -155.93
C THR A 314 -39.25 20.11 -157.19
N ASN A 315 -39.18 18.78 -157.15
CA ASN A 315 -38.83 17.97 -158.32
C ASN A 315 -39.87 18.10 -159.47
N GLU A 316 -41.16 18.15 -159.14
CA GLU A 316 -42.22 18.43 -160.13
C GLU A 316 -42.06 19.81 -160.79
N LEU A 317 -41.84 20.85 -160.01
CA LEU A 317 -41.63 22.21 -160.52
C LEU A 317 -40.37 22.33 -161.37
N GLN A 318 -39.27 21.67 -160.98
CA GLN A 318 -38.04 21.65 -161.77
C GLN A 318 -38.27 21.00 -163.14
N THR A 319 -39.12 19.97 -163.21
CA THR A 319 -39.48 19.31 -164.47
C THR A 319 -40.29 20.25 -165.38
N GLN A 320 -41.21 21.03 -164.81
CA GLN A 320 -42.00 22.02 -165.56
C GLN A 320 -41.17 23.20 -166.08
N VAL A 321 -40.19 23.67 -165.31
CA VAL A 321 -39.28 24.77 -165.74
C VAL A 321 -38.41 24.31 -166.91
N ASN A 322 -37.91 23.08 -166.89
CA ASN A 322 -37.12 22.52 -168.00
C ASN A 322 -37.95 22.43 -169.30
N GLN A 323 -39.23 22.07 -169.21
CA GLN A 323 -40.14 22.03 -170.37
C GLN A 323 -40.46 23.42 -170.94
N LEU A 324 -40.57 24.45 -170.10
CA LEU A 324 -40.83 25.83 -170.54
C LEU A 324 -39.60 26.50 -171.17
N GLN A 325 -38.38 26.17 -170.72
CA GLN A 325 -37.15 26.69 -171.32
C GLN A 325 -36.92 26.15 -172.74
N GLU A 326 -37.33 24.92 -173.02
CA GLU A 326 -37.21 24.32 -174.36
C GLU A 326 -38.19 24.95 -175.38
N GLN A 327 -39.35 25.43 -174.90
CA GLN A 327 -40.39 26.04 -175.74
C GLN A 327 -40.07 27.48 -176.20
N LEU A 328 -39.16 28.20 -175.53
CA LEU A 328 -38.76 29.56 -175.93
C LEU A 328 -37.67 29.60 -177.01
N GLN A 329 -37.04 28.47 -177.35
CA GLN A 329 -35.90 28.43 -178.27
C GLN A 329 -36.25 28.21 -179.76
N THR A 330 -37.48 27.81 -180.12
CA THR A 330 -37.78 27.30 -181.48
C THR A 330 -38.83 28.04 -182.33
N GLY A 331 -39.60 29.01 -181.80
CA GLY A 331 -40.37 29.99 -182.60
C GLY A 331 -41.52 29.50 -183.50
N ILE A 332 -41.97 28.24 -183.39
CA ILE A 332 -43.07 27.65 -184.20
C ILE A 332 -44.27 27.35 -183.28
N ILE A 333 -45.48 27.83 -183.63
CA ILE A 333 -46.74 27.54 -182.90
C ILE A 333 -47.68 26.73 -183.82
N PRO A 334 -47.83 25.40 -183.64
CA PRO A 334 -48.81 24.62 -184.39
C PRO A 334 -50.25 24.91 -183.92
N ASN A 335 -51.22 24.99 -184.84
CA ASN A 335 -52.66 25.06 -184.52
C ASN A 335 -53.35 23.72 -184.87
N PRO A 336 -53.31 22.73 -183.94
CA PRO A 336 -53.75 21.36 -184.22
C PRO A 336 -55.26 21.23 -184.51
N ALA A 337 -56.08 22.22 -184.14
CA ALA A 337 -57.53 22.16 -184.36
C ALA A 337 -57.91 22.29 -185.85
N MET A 338 -57.20 23.13 -186.61
CA MET A 338 -57.45 23.32 -188.05
C MET A 338 -56.99 22.14 -188.88
N GLN A 339 -55.89 21.52 -188.46
CA GLN A 339 -55.29 20.37 -189.12
C GLN A 339 -56.23 19.16 -189.08
N SER A 340 -56.77 18.86 -187.89
CA SER A 340 -57.72 17.76 -187.72
C SER A 340 -59.05 17.99 -188.46
N TYR A 341 -59.49 19.25 -188.62
CA TYR A 341 -60.72 19.58 -189.33
C TYR A 341 -60.67 19.27 -190.83
N PHE A 342 -59.56 19.57 -191.50
CA PHE A 342 -59.39 19.27 -192.93
C PHE A 342 -58.99 17.81 -193.20
N GLU A 343 -58.25 17.17 -192.30
CA GLU A 343 -57.90 15.74 -192.43
C GLU A 343 -59.16 14.87 -192.42
N ASN A 344 -60.13 15.20 -191.58
CA ASN A 344 -61.40 14.46 -191.51
C ASN A 344 -62.30 14.65 -192.75
N GLY A 345 -62.06 15.68 -193.57
CA GLY A 345 -62.82 15.96 -194.80
C GLY A 345 -62.05 15.68 -196.09
N MET A 346 -60.97 14.88 -196.02
CA MET A 346 -60.20 14.48 -197.19
C MET A 346 -61.08 13.76 -198.22
N GLY A 347 -60.93 14.11 -199.50
CA GLY A 347 -61.76 13.57 -200.59
C GLY A 347 -63.17 14.15 -200.69
N SER A 348 -63.57 15.03 -199.76
CA SER A 348 -64.87 15.70 -199.80
C SER A 348 -64.79 17.05 -200.50
N THR A 349 -65.84 17.42 -201.24
CA THR A 349 -65.97 18.76 -201.81
C THR A 349 -66.20 19.76 -200.70
N VAL A 350 -65.28 20.71 -200.59
CA VAL A 350 -65.27 21.79 -199.62
C VAL A 350 -65.32 23.12 -200.37
N THR A 351 -66.07 24.06 -199.80
CA THR A 351 -65.99 25.47 -200.17
C THR A 351 -65.17 26.17 -199.09
N VAL A 352 -63.97 26.64 -199.45
CA VAL A 352 -63.06 27.36 -198.56
C VAL A 352 -63.10 28.83 -198.95
N SER A 353 -63.50 29.68 -198.00
CA SER A 353 -63.45 31.12 -198.15
C SER A 353 -62.18 31.65 -197.53
N THR A 354 -61.43 32.43 -198.31
CA THR A 354 -60.29 33.22 -197.84
C THR A 354 -60.59 34.69 -198.05
N GLN A 355 -59.74 35.58 -197.53
CA GLN A 355 -59.90 37.04 -197.75
C GLN A 355 -59.80 37.43 -199.24
N GLY A 356 -59.18 36.61 -200.08
CA GLY A 356 -58.96 36.88 -201.50
C GLY A 356 -60.00 36.26 -202.44
N GLY A 357 -60.92 35.45 -201.93
CA GLY A 357 -61.93 34.78 -202.74
C GLY A 357 -62.39 33.45 -202.16
N THR A 358 -63.39 32.88 -202.81
CA THR A 358 -63.97 31.60 -202.40
C THR A 358 -63.60 30.52 -203.40
N PHE A 359 -62.94 29.49 -202.92
CA PHE A 359 -62.46 28.37 -203.72
C PHE A 359 -63.28 27.13 -203.38
N THR A 360 -63.84 26.47 -204.39
CA THR A 360 -64.64 25.26 -204.18
C THR A 360 -63.99 24.09 -204.90
N GLY A 361 -63.56 23.11 -204.12
CA GLY A 361 -62.80 21.98 -204.63
C GLY A 361 -62.79 20.81 -203.65
N VAL A 362 -62.20 19.71 -204.07
CA VAL A 362 -62.04 18.51 -203.23
C VAL A 362 -60.73 18.59 -202.46
N VAL A 363 -60.76 18.37 -201.15
CA VAL A 363 -59.54 18.35 -200.32
C VAL A 363 -58.69 17.15 -200.71
N ILE A 364 -57.44 17.40 -201.08
CA ILE A 364 -56.52 16.38 -201.59
C ILE A 364 -55.28 16.20 -200.71
N LEU A 365 -54.88 17.22 -199.95
CA LEU A 365 -53.76 17.13 -199.02
C LEU A 365 -53.91 18.16 -197.91
N VAL A 366 -53.54 17.78 -196.70
CA VAL A 366 -53.51 18.67 -195.54
C VAL A 366 -52.09 18.69 -194.99
N GLY A 367 -51.41 19.82 -195.15
CA GLY A 367 -50.11 20.07 -194.54
C GLY A 367 -50.24 20.63 -193.13
N PRO A 368 -49.12 20.84 -192.41
CA PRO A 368 -49.14 21.36 -191.05
C PRO A 368 -49.71 22.78 -190.93
N ASP A 369 -49.71 23.54 -192.02
CA ASP A 369 -50.07 24.96 -192.05
C ASP A 369 -50.91 25.36 -193.26
N ALA A 370 -51.30 24.42 -194.13
CA ALA A 370 -52.08 24.71 -195.34
C ALA A 370 -52.90 23.51 -195.79
N VAL A 371 -54.04 23.76 -196.43
CA VAL A 371 -54.84 22.75 -197.13
C VAL A 371 -54.72 22.92 -198.63
N GLN A 372 -54.63 21.80 -199.35
CA GLN A 372 -54.68 21.78 -200.80
C GLN A 372 -56.04 21.25 -201.25
N ILE A 373 -56.68 22.00 -202.15
CA ILE A 373 -57.97 21.62 -202.74
C ILE A 373 -57.90 21.62 -204.27
N ARG A 374 -58.60 20.69 -204.91
CA ARG A 374 -58.70 20.58 -206.38
C ARG A 374 -60.06 21.04 -206.88
N GLU A 375 -60.10 22.09 -207.67
CA GLU A 375 -61.33 22.66 -208.21
C GLU A 375 -61.90 21.85 -209.38
N ALA A 376 -63.18 22.07 -209.73
CA ALA A 376 -63.87 21.34 -210.80
C ALA A 376 -63.27 21.53 -212.20
N THR A 377 -62.48 22.60 -212.42
CA THR A 377 -61.73 22.88 -213.65
C THR A 377 -60.40 22.12 -213.74
N GLY A 378 -59.98 21.44 -212.67
CA GLY A 378 -58.74 20.66 -212.58
C GLY A 378 -57.56 21.37 -211.91
N ASN A 379 -57.69 22.65 -211.56
CA ASN A 379 -56.64 23.42 -210.87
C ASN A 379 -56.49 23.01 -209.40
N ILE A 380 -55.25 23.00 -208.90
CA ILE A 380 -54.93 22.76 -207.48
C ILE A 380 -54.62 24.09 -206.82
N VAL A 381 -55.33 24.40 -205.74
CA VAL A 381 -55.18 25.63 -204.95
C VAL A 381 -54.67 25.24 -203.56
N ILE A 382 -53.56 25.86 -203.14
CA ILE A 382 -52.97 25.69 -201.81
C ILE A 382 -53.38 26.90 -200.98
N ILE A 383 -54.03 26.64 -199.85
CA ILE A 383 -54.58 27.67 -198.98
C ILE A 383 -53.96 27.52 -197.58
N PRO A 384 -53.11 28.45 -197.14
CA PRO A 384 -52.57 28.46 -195.78
C PRO A 384 -53.68 28.59 -194.73
N PHE A 385 -53.62 27.83 -193.63
CA PHE A 385 -54.61 27.87 -192.54
C PHE A 385 -54.77 29.26 -191.95
N THR A 386 -53.70 30.04 -191.91
CA THR A 386 -53.70 31.42 -191.43
C THR A 386 -54.54 32.36 -192.30
N GLN A 387 -54.87 31.98 -193.53
CA GLN A 387 -55.69 32.77 -194.46
C GLN A 387 -57.12 32.25 -194.63
N ILE A 388 -57.47 31.15 -193.94
CA ILE A 388 -58.80 30.56 -194.00
C ILE A 388 -59.69 31.25 -192.99
N THR A 389 -60.73 31.89 -193.49
CA THR A 389 -61.71 32.59 -192.65
C THR A 389 -62.98 31.77 -192.44
N ALA A 390 -63.33 30.90 -193.39
CA ALA A 390 -64.46 29.99 -193.24
C ALA A 390 -64.33 28.75 -194.15
N VAL A 391 -64.89 27.62 -193.70
CA VAL A 391 -64.82 26.33 -194.38
C VAL A 391 -66.18 25.63 -194.29
N GLN A 392 -66.66 25.06 -195.39
CA GLN A 392 -67.95 24.36 -195.40
C GLN A 392 -67.93 23.13 -196.32
N TYR A 393 -68.33 21.97 -195.77
CA TYR A 393 -68.44 20.71 -196.52
C TYR A 393 -69.89 20.41 -196.95
N ARG A 394 -70.07 19.76 -198.10
CA ARG A 394 -71.39 19.37 -198.64
C ARG A 394 -71.72 17.92 -198.27
N THR A 395 -72.74 17.68 -197.45
CA THR A 395 -73.03 16.36 -196.85
C THR A 395 -73.79 15.37 -197.75
N LYS A 396 -73.32 14.11 -197.79
CA LYS A 396 -74.08 12.89 -198.11
C LYS A 396 -73.87 11.80 -197.03
N SER A 397 -74.98 11.45 -196.38
CA SER A 397 -75.39 10.21 -195.67
C SER A 397 -74.39 9.24 -195.00
N ASN A 398 -74.55 9.14 -193.67
CA ASN A 398 -74.77 7.94 -192.85
C ASN A 398 -73.60 7.05 -192.34
N LEU A 399 -73.72 6.79 -191.01
CA LEU A 399 -73.50 5.53 -190.27
C LEU A 399 -72.19 5.27 -189.51
N ARG A 400 -72.37 5.31 -188.19
CA ARG A 400 -71.99 4.32 -187.14
C ARG A 400 -70.56 4.29 -186.60
N GLY A 401 -70.54 4.37 -185.26
CA GLY A 401 -69.68 3.58 -184.37
C GLY A 401 -68.25 4.10 -184.27
N GLY A 402 -67.66 4.33 -183.10
CA GLY A 402 -67.91 3.70 -181.82
C GLY A 402 -66.61 3.03 -181.36
N SER A 403 -66.44 2.98 -180.03
CA SER A 403 -65.55 2.07 -179.29
C SER A 403 -64.04 2.26 -179.51
N ASN A 404 -63.12 2.03 -178.58
CA ASN A 404 -63.02 1.33 -177.29
C ASN A 404 -61.53 1.51 -176.90
N SER A 405 -60.95 1.15 -175.76
CA SER A 405 -61.30 0.74 -174.40
C SER A 405 -59.96 0.60 -173.65
N ASP A 406 -60.05 0.36 -172.34
CA ASP A 406 -59.11 -0.47 -171.55
C ASP A 406 -57.81 0.16 -170.97
N ILE A 407 -57.30 -0.22 -169.78
CA ILE A 407 -57.80 -0.84 -168.53
C ILE A 407 -56.60 -0.92 -167.55
N SER A 408 -56.88 -0.79 -166.24
CA SER A 408 -56.29 -1.50 -165.07
C SER A 408 -54.88 -1.28 -164.46
N ARG A 409 -54.94 -1.34 -163.10
CA ARG A 409 -54.07 -2.02 -162.09
C ARG A 409 -52.76 -1.33 -161.68
N ASN A 410 -52.25 -1.42 -160.44
CA ASN A 410 -52.67 -2.10 -159.19
C ASN A 410 -51.90 -1.49 -158.00
N ALA A 411 -52.23 -1.97 -156.80
CA ALA A 411 -51.72 -1.63 -155.47
C ALA A 411 -50.22 -1.90 -155.16
N CYS A 412 -49.82 -1.33 -154.01
CA CYS A 412 -48.50 -1.04 -153.42
C CYS A 412 -47.86 0.27 -153.88
#